data_AF-A0A7W1QND4-F1
#
_entry.id   AF-A0A7W1QND4-F1
#
_cell.length_a   1.000
_cell.length_b   1.000
_cell.length_c   1.000
_cell.angle_alpha   90.00
_cell.angle_beta   90.00
_cell.angle_gamma   90.00
#
_symmetry.space_group_name_H-M   'P 1'
#
loop_
_entity.id
_entity.type
_entity.pdbx_description
1 polymer ?
#
loop_
_entity_poly.entity_id
_entity_poly.type
_entity_poly.pdbx_seq_one_letter_code
_entity_poly.pdbx_strand_id
1 'polypeptide(L)'
;MDPARINSELKALLDFYRLYLVEKQTPKEILAAHPESKGIWNDGETTQYGRPAAFYQQLQDLNLGQAWAAVKVPVLVLRGEYDWIMPRADGHAIVESVNKDAPLAQYVELPRVTHGLSQFDSLAAAAQGVRGEYFKPVEATVSEFLRNVLK
;
A
#
# COMPACT_ATOMS: atom_id res chain seq x y z
N MET A 1 7.89 21.14 -12.15
CA MET A 1 6.90 21.53 -11.12
C MET A 1 7.56 22.55 -10.21
N ASP A 2 6.82 23.55 -9.74
CA ASP A 2 7.31 24.54 -8.78
C ASP A 2 7.38 23.92 -7.37
N PRO A 3 8.56 23.90 -6.70
CA PRO A 3 8.70 23.35 -5.35
C PRO A 3 7.78 23.99 -4.31
N ALA A 4 7.52 25.31 -4.41
CA ALA A 4 6.65 26.00 -3.47
C ALA A 4 5.21 25.50 -3.59
N ARG A 5 4.74 25.32 -4.83
CA ARG A 5 3.43 24.73 -5.12
C ARG A 5 3.31 23.30 -4.57
N ILE A 6 4.32 22.44 -4.80
CA ILE A 6 4.34 21.06 -4.28
C ILE A 6 4.19 21.06 -2.75
N ASN A 7 4.95 21.90 -2.05
CA ASN A 7 4.89 21.98 -0.60
C ASN A 7 3.50 22.39 -0.09
N SER A 8 2.85 23.36 -0.75
CA SER A 8 1.50 23.78 -0.38
C SER A 8 0.46 22.69 -0.65
N GLU A 9 0.55 22.00 -1.79
CA GLU A 9 -0.34 20.87 -2.14
C GLU A 9 -0.18 19.70 -1.13
N LEU A 10 1.05 19.38 -0.72
CA LEU A 10 1.31 18.35 0.29
C LEU A 10 0.71 18.69 1.65
N LYS A 11 0.78 19.95 2.08
CA LYS A 11 0.17 20.38 3.36
C LYS A 11 -1.35 20.20 3.34
N ALA A 12 -2.00 20.62 2.25
CA ALA A 12 -3.44 20.46 2.10
C ALA A 12 -3.85 18.97 2.08
N LEU A 13 -3.06 18.13 1.40
CA LEU A 13 -3.26 16.67 1.40
C LEU A 13 -3.16 16.09 2.82
N LEU A 14 -2.14 16.47 3.59
CA LEU A 14 -1.95 16.02 4.96
C LEU A 14 -3.11 16.45 5.86
N ASP A 15 -3.56 17.70 5.75
CA ASP A 15 -4.69 18.21 6.52
C ASP A 15 -5.98 17.45 6.21
N PHE A 16 -6.25 17.17 4.93
CA PHE A 16 -7.39 16.36 4.51
C PHE A 16 -7.35 14.96 5.12
N TYR A 17 -6.22 14.24 4.99
CA TYR A 17 -6.10 12.88 5.51
C TYR A 17 -6.10 12.82 7.04
N ARG A 18 -5.66 13.88 7.73
CA ARG A 18 -5.82 14.02 9.18
C ARG A 18 -7.30 14.09 9.58
N LEU A 19 -8.09 14.94 8.93
CA LEU A 19 -9.54 15.03 9.17
C LEU A 19 -10.24 13.69 8.87
N TYR A 20 -9.83 13.03 7.79
CA TYR A 20 -10.44 11.78 7.34
C TYR A 20 -10.11 10.58 8.23
N LEU A 21 -8.81 10.31 8.44
CA LEU A 21 -8.34 9.09 9.07
C LEU A 21 -8.22 9.21 10.60
N VAL A 22 -7.91 10.40 11.12
CA VAL A 22 -7.69 10.63 12.56
C VAL A 22 -8.92 11.22 13.23
N GLU A 23 -9.52 12.27 12.66
CA GLU A 23 -10.76 12.85 13.20
C GLU A 23 -12.04 12.13 12.76
N LYS A 24 -11.89 11.09 11.92
CA LYS A 24 -12.95 10.18 11.50
C LYS A 24 -14.11 10.85 10.74
N GLN A 25 -13.86 11.99 10.11
CA GLN A 25 -14.82 12.60 9.19
C GLN A 25 -14.87 11.82 7.87
N THR A 26 -16.02 11.74 7.22
CA THR A 26 -16.13 11.24 5.85
C THR A 26 -15.66 12.30 4.83
N PRO A 27 -15.22 11.92 3.62
CA PRO A 27 -14.88 12.88 2.56
C PRO A 27 -15.99 13.91 2.31
N LYS A 28 -17.27 13.50 2.37
CA LYS A 28 -18.43 14.38 2.25
C LYS A 28 -18.47 15.47 3.31
N GLU A 29 -18.28 15.10 4.58
CA GLU A 29 -18.28 16.06 5.70
C GLU A 29 -17.12 17.04 5.57
N ILE A 30 -15.94 16.54 5.24
CA ILE A 30 -14.75 17.36 5.02
C ILE A 30 -14.99 18.34 3.88
N LEU A 31 -15.48 17.88 2.73
CA LEU A 31 -15.71 18.75 1.57
C LEU A 31 -16.86 19.74 1.78
N ALA A 32 -17.82 19.44 2.66
CA ALA A 32 -18.85 20.38 3.07
C ALA A 32 -18.31 21.49 3.99
N ALA A 33 -17.37 21.15 4.88
CA ALA A 33 -16.74 22.10 5.81
C ALA A 33 -15.55 22.86 5.19
N HIS A 34 -14.86 22.25 4.23
CA HIS A 34 -13.64 22.70 3.57
C HIS A 34 -13.77 22.64 2.03
N PRO A 35 -14.59 23.50 1.40
CA PRO A 35 -14.81 23.47 -0.04
C PRO A 35 -13.52 23.64 -0.87
N GLU A 36 -12.49 24.29 -0.31
CA GLU A 36 -11.16 24.44 -0.91
C GLU A 36 -10.44 23.11 -1.14
N SER A 37 -10.83 22.05 -0.41
CA SER A 37 -10.23 20.71 -0.50
C SER A 37 -10.80 19.87 -1.64
N LYS A 38 -11.73 20.40 -2.45
CA LYS A 38 -12.41 19.65 -3.53
C LYS A 38 -11.46 19.04 -4.56
N GLY A 39 -10.29 19.63 -4.78
CA GLY A 39 -9.28 19.10 -5.71
C GLY A 39 -8.43 17.97 -5.13
N ILE A 40 -8.55 17.66 -3.84
CA ILE A 40 -7.72 16.67 -3.13
C ILE A 40 -8.32 15.27 -3.21
N TRP A 41 -9.66 15.18 -3.16
CA TRP A 41 -10.38 13.91 -3.14
C TRP A 41 -11.04 13.62 -4.48
N ASN A 42 -10.78 12.43 -5.03
CA ASN A 42 -11.32 11.98 -6.31
C ASN A 42 -12.01 10.60 -6.25
N ASP A 43 -12.34 10.13 -5.04
CA ASP A 43 -13.08 8.88 -4.80
C ASP A 43 -14.52 9.19 -4.33
N GLY A 44 -15.24 8.20 -3.82
CA GLY A 44 -16.62 8.36 -3.36
C GLY A 44 -16.77 9.28 -2.14
N GLU A 45 -17.99 9.83 -1.98
CA GLU A 45 -18.32 10.78 -0.92
C GLU A 45 -18.13 10.22 0.50
N THR A 46 -18.30 8.91 0.68
CA THR A 46 -18.19 8.23 1.98
C THR A 46 -17.33 6.97 1.89
N THR A 47 -16.54 6.84 0.83
CA THR A 47 -15.79 5.62 0.50
C THR A 47 -14.43 5.95 -0.07
N GLN A 48 -13.48 5.04 0.11
CA GLN A 48 -12.19 5.05 -0.57
C GLN A 48 -11.95 3.65 -1.14
N TYR A 49 -11.47 3.55 -2.38
CA TYR A 49 -11.24 2.31 -3.12
C TYR A 49 -12.40 1.30 -3.03
N GLY A 50 -13.65 1.80 -3.06
CA GLY A 50 -14.85 0.97 -2.97
C GLY A 50 -15.10 0.34 -1.59
N ARG A 51 -14.45 0.83 -0.53
CA ARG A 51 -14.71 0.46 0.87
C ARG A 51 -15.24 1.68 1.65
N PRO A 52 -16.13 1.49 2.64
CA PRO A 52 -16.61 2.59 3.48
C PRO A 52 -15.46 3.32 4.19
N ALA A 53 -15.58 4.63 4.40
CA ALA A 53 -14.64 5.46 5.17
C ALA A 53 -14.25 4.81 6.51
N ALA A 54 -15.24 4.25 7.22
CA ALA A 54 -15.05 3.57 8.49
C ALA A 54 -14.01 2.43 8.44
N PHE A 55 -13.86 1.74 7.30
CA PHE A 55 -12.85 0.69 7.14
C PHE A 55 -11.43 1.26 7.31
N TYR A 56 -11.11 2.37 6.65
CA TYR A 56 -9.77 2.99 6.73
C TYR A 56 -9.53 3.67 8.06
N GLN A 57 -10.56 4.24 8.67
CA GLN A 57 -10.48 4.81 10.02
C GLN A 57 -10.18 3.71 11.05
N GLN A 58 -10.83 2.55 10.94
CA GLN A 58 -10.53 1.39 11.78
C GLN A 58 -9.10 0.88 11.55
N LEU A 59 -8.65 0.82 10.29
CA LEU A 59 -7.26 0.45 9.99
C LEU A 59 -6.25 1.46 10.58
N GLN A 60 -6.55 2.75 10.53
CA GLN A 60 -5.69 3.82 11.09
C GLN A 60 -5.54 3.72 12.61
N ASP A 61 -6.60 3.27 13.32
CA ASP A 61 -6.56 3.05 14.76
C ASP A 61 -5.65 1.87 15.17
N LEU A 62 -5.35 0.95 14.24
CA LEU A 62 -4.53 -0.23 14.52
C LEU A 62 -3.04 0.09 14.50
N ASN A 63 -2.31 -0.46 15.47
CA ASN A 63 -0.86 -0.59 15.36
C ASN A 63 -0.52 -1.82 14.50
N LEU A 64 -0.47 -1.63 13.18
CA LEU A 64 -0.16 -2.71 12.23
C LEU A 64 1.23 -3.32 12.45
N GLY A 65 2.20 -2.55 12.94
CA GLY A 65 3.54 -3.06 13.29
C GLY A 65 3.48 -4.05 14.46
N GLN A 66 2.72 -3.73 15.50
CA GLN A 66 2.46 -4.66 16.61
C GLN A 66 1.70 -5.90 16.15
N ALA A 67 0.73 -5.75 15.25
CA ALA A 67 0.00 -6.88 14.68
C ALA A 67 0.94 -7.83 13.92
N TRP A 68 1.85 -7.31 13.09
CA TRP A 68 2.86 -8.12 12.39
C TRP A 68 3.84 -8.81 13.35
N ALA A 69 4.30 -8.12 14.40
CA ALA A 69 5.17 -8.72 15.40
C ALA A 69 4.52 -9.88 16.18
N ALA A 70 3.18 -9.92 16.23
CA ALA A 70 2.43 -11.00 16.86
C ALA A 70 2.20 -12.22 15.95
N VAL A 71 2.53 -12.15 14.65
CA VAL A 71 2.35 -13.27 13.71
C VAL A 71 3.36 -14.38 14.04
N LYS A 72 2.85 -15.61 14.22
CA LYS A 72 3.64 -16.81 14.54
C LYS A 72 3.48 -17.95 13.53
N VAL A 73 2.99 -17.63 12.34
CA VAL A 73 2.85 -18.59 11.22
C VAL A 73 3.77 -18.17 10.08
N PRO A 74 4.10 -19.08 9.15
CA PRO A 74 4.93 -18.73 8.00
C PRO A 74 4.30 -17.60 7.14
N VAL A 75 5.14 -16.67 6.69
CA VAL A 75 4.74 -15.50 5.88
C VAL A 75 5.59 -15.40 4.61
N LEU A 76 4.94 -15.13 3.48
CA LEU A 76 5.60 -14.76 2.23
C LEU A 76 5.25 -13.30 1.91
N VAL A 77 6.26 -12.44 1.88
CA VAL A 77 6.13 -11.05 1.46
C VAL A 77 6.60 -10.93 0.02
N LEU A 78 5.69 -10.56 -0.88
CA LEU A 78 5.98 -10.33 -2.30
C LEU A 78 5.93 -8.84 -2.59
N ARG A 79 6.92 -8.32 -3.31
CA ARG A 79 6.92 -6.94 -3.79
C ARG A 79 7.47 -6.87 -5.21
N GLY A 80 6.83 -6.07 -6.06
CA GLY A 80 7.38 -5.75 -7.37
C GLY A 80 8.57 -4.79 -7.28
N GLU A 81 9.64 -5.04 -8.04
CA GLU A 81 10.79 -4.13 -8.14
C GLU A 81 10.37 -2.71 -8.58
N TYR A 82 9.40 -2.61 -9.49
CA TYR A 82 8.83 -1.37 -10.01
C TYR A 82 7.59 -0.91 -9.24
N ASP A 83 7.35 -1.44 -8.05
CA ASP A 83 6.34 -0.89 -7.15
C ASP A 83 6.79 0.50 -6.64
N TRP A 84 6.06 1.53 -7.05
CA TRP A 84 6.28 2.91 -6.61
C TRP A 84 5.18 3.40 -5.65
N ILE A 85 4.19 2.54 -5.36
CA ILE A 85 3.10 2.80 -4.42
C ILE A 85 3.56 2.42 -3.01
N MET A 86 4.13 1.22 -2.86
CA MET A 86 4.61 0.69 -1.59
C MET A 86 6.14 0.60 -1.58
N PRO A 87 6.86 1.28 -0.67
CA PRO A 87 8.31 1.23 -0.61
C PRO A 87 8.82 -0.15 -0.18
N ARG A 88 10.05 -0.48 -0.60
CA ARG A 88 10.73 -1.74 -0.21
C ARG A 88 10.82 -1.91 1.31
N ALA A 89 11.02 -0.80 2.02
CA ALA A 89 11.15 -0.77 3.47
C ALA A 89 9.94 -1.38 4.21
N ASP A 90 8.72 -1.23 3.68
CA ASP A 90 7.53 -1.76 4.34
C ASP A 90 7.53 -3.29 4.35
N GLY A 91 7.91 -3.92 3.22
CA GLY A 91 8.02 -5.37 3.13
C GLY A 91 9.15 -5.92 4.01
N HIS A 92 10.28 -5.21 4.08
CA HIS A 92 11.37 -5.57 5.00
C HIS A 92 10.95 -5.45 6.47
N ALA A 93 10.23 -4.40 6.84
CA ALA A 93 9.74 -4.21 8.21
C ALA A 93 8.81 -5.34 8.66
N ILE A 94 7.99 -5.89 7.75
CA ILE A 94 7.18 -7.09 8.02
C ILE A 94 8.10 -8.29 8.29
N VAL A 95 9.05 -8.56 7.40
CA VAL A 95 9.96 -9.71 7.56
C VAL A 95 10.77 -9.60 8.85
N GLU A 96 11.32 -8.43 9.17
CA GLU A 96 12.05 -8.17 10.42
C GLU A 96 11.16 -8.39 11.66
N SER A 97 9.91 -7.90 11.62
CA SER A 97 8.98 -8.04 12.74
C SER A 97 8.59 -9.49 13.00
N VAL A 98 8.29 -10.25 11.94
CA VAL A 98 7.90 -11.66 12.03
C VAL A 98 9.11 -12.55 12.36
N ASN A 99 10.29 -12.23 11.82
CA ASN A 99 11.51 -13.02 12.03
C ASN A 99 12.22 -12.77 13.36
N LYS A 100 11.71 -11.85 14.18
CA LYS A 100 12.32 -11.48 15.45
C LYS A 100 12.66 -12.67 16.35
N ASP A 101 11.75 -13.65 16.42
CA ASP A 101 11.89 -14.82 17.30
C ASP A 101 12.21 -16.13 16.55
N ALA A 102 11.86 -16.22 15.26
CA ALA A 102 12.05 -17.41 14.44
C ALA A 102 11.97 -17.05 12.94
N PRO A 103 12.71 -17.73 12.04
CA PRO A 103 12.72 -17.42 10.60
C PRO A 103 11.44 -17.89 9.89
N LEU A 104 10.31 -17.25 10.17
CA LEU A 104 8.98 -17.60 9.66
C LEU A 104 8.60 -16.82 8.38
N ALA A 105 9.18 -15.65 8.16
CA ALA A 105 8.92 -14.79 7.03
C ALA A 105 10.04 -14.79 6.00
N GLN A 106 9.66 -14.76 4.73
CA GLN A 106 10.58 -14.56 3.61
C GLN A 106 10.11 -13.40 2.74
N TYR A 107 11.07 -12.63 2.22
CA TYR A 107 10.83 -11.53 1.28
C TYR A 107 11.29 -11.95 -0.12
N VAL A 108 10.45 -11.73 -1.12
CA VAL A 108 10.79 -11.95 -2.53
C VAL A 108 10.48 -10.69 -3.33
N GLU A 109 11.52 -10.14 -3.95
CA GLU A 109 11.36 -9.07 -4.93
C GLU A 109 11.16 -9.64 -6.34
N LEU A 110 10.07 -9.24 -6.98
CA LEU A 110 9.68 -9.70 -8.30
C LEU A 110 10.27 -8.76 -9.38
N PRO A 111 11.15 -9.26 -10.26
CA PRO A 111 11.93 -8.40 -11.15
C PRO A 111 11.06 -7.74 -12.22
N ARG A 112 11.19 -6.41 -12.33
CA ARG A 112 10.48 -5.56 -13.29
C ARG A 112 8.94 -5.61 -13.17
N VAL A 113 8.44 -5.91 -11.98
CA VAL A 113 7.00 -6.03 -11.69
C VAL A 113 6.51 -4.82 -10.91
N THR A 114 5.30 -4.33 -11.20
CA THR A 114 4.66 -3.21 -10.49
C THR A 114 3.83 -3.68 -9.29
N HIS A 115 3.25 -2.73 -8.54
CA HIS A 115 2.33 -3.00 -7.43
C HIS A 115 1.19 -3.97 -7.81
N GLY A 116 0.64 -3.81 -9.01
CA GLY A 116 -0.48 -4.62 -9.51
C GLY A 116 -0.09 -5.97 -10.13
N LEU A 117 1.15 -6.45 -9.91
CA LEU A 117 1.69 -7.67 -10.51
C LEU A 117 1.76 -7.66 -12.05
N SER A 118 1.93 -6.48 -12.64
CA SER A 118 2.21 -6.33 -14.07
C SER A 118 3.71 -6.21 -14.33
N GLN A 119 4.23 -6.96 -15.29
CA GLN A 119 5.63 -6.90 -15.72
C GLN A 119 5.82 -5.94 -16.89
N PHE A 120 6.96 -5.24 -16.89
CA PHE A 120 7.38 -4.33 -17.96
C PHE A 120 8.84 -4.55 -18.32
N ASP A 121 9.24 -4.14 -19.52
CA ASP A 121 10.65 -4.20 -19.93
C ASP A 121 11.52 -3.17 -19.19
N SER A 122 10.94 -2.04 -18.80
CA SER A 122 11.64 -0.96 -18.11
C SER A 122 10.73 -0.18 -17.17
N LEU A 123 11.33 0.49 -16.18
CA LEU A 123 10.61 1.39 -15.28
C LEU A 123 9.92 2.54 -16.03
N ALA A 124 10.55 3.03 -17.11
CA ALA A 124 9.98 4.06 -17.97
C ALA A 124 8.68 3.59 -18.65
N ALA A 125 8.62 2.34 -19.11
CA ALA A 125 7.40 1.76 -19.67
C ALA A 125 6.31 1.60 -18.60
N ALA A 126 6.67 1.17 -17.39
CA ALA A 126 5.74 1.07 -16.27
C ALA A 126 5.13 2.43 -15.87
N ALA A 127 5.92 3.50 -15.94
CA ALA A 127 5.50 4.86 -15.60
C ALA A 127 4.50 5.48 -16.60
N GLN A 128 4.38 4.93 -17.83
CA GLN A 128 3.43 5.41 -18.83
C GLN A 128 1.98 5.01 -18.54
N GLY A 129 1.74 4.19 -17.51
CA GLY A 129 0.38 3.79 -17.10
C GLY A 129 -0.33 2.87 -18.09
N VAL A 130 0.39 2.33 -19.07
CA VAL A 130 -0.15 1.29 -19.97
C VAL A 130 -0.26 -0.03 -19.21
N ARG A 131 -1.26 -0.84 -19.55
CA ARG A 131 -1.46 -2.13 -18.89
C ARG A 131 -0.34 -3.10 -19.30
N GLY A 132 0.55 -3.44 -18.36
CA GLY A 132 1.55 -4.49 -18.55
C GLY A 132 0.94 -5.89 -18.50
N GLU A 133 1.74 -6.89 -18.85
CA GLU A 133 1.33 -8.30 -18.78
C GLU A 133 1.36 -8.79 -17.33
N TYR A 134 0.42 -9.67 -16.95
CA TYR A 134 0.44 -10.29 -15.63
C TYR A 134 1.72 -11.12 -15.44
N PHE A 135 2.43 -10.92 -14.34
CA PHE A 135 3.66 -11.65 -14.02
C PHE A 135 3.35 -13.08 -13.56
N LYS A 136 3.04 -13.96 -14.51
CA LYS A 136 2.70 -15.38 -14.26
C LYS A 136 3.69 -16.15 -13.36
N PRO A 137 5.03 -15.92 -13.38
CA PRO A 137 5.95 -16.63 -12.49
C PRO A 137 5.69 -16.44 -10.98
N VAL A 138 4.91 -15.43 -10.57
CA VAL A 138 4.49 -15.27 -9.17
C VAL A 138 3.71 -16.50 -8.65
N GLU A 139 2.95 -17.17 -9.52
CA GLU A 139 2.17 -18.36 -9.16
C GLU A 139 3.06 -19.51 -8.67
N ALA A 140 4.21 -19.71 -9.35
CA ALA A 140 5.18 -20.73 -8.97
C ALA A 140 5.83 -20.41 -7.61
N THR A 141 6.15 -19.13 -7.37
CA THR A 141 6.71 -18.64 -6.10
C THR A 141 5.76 -18.92 -4.94
N VAL A 142 4.48 -18.55 -5.08
CA VAL A 142 3.45 -18.82 -4.07
C VAL A 142 3.25 -20.33 -3.85
N SER A 143 3.17 -21.10 -4.93
CA SER A 143 2.96 -22.55 -4.86
C SER A 143 4.12 -23.27 -4.16
N GLU A 144 5.36 -22.85 -4.40
CA GLU A 144 6.54 -23.40 -3.73
C GLU A 144 6.54 -23.09 -2.23
N PHE A 145 6.25 -21.84 -1.86
CA PHE A 145 6.10 -21.45 -0.46
C PHE A 145 5.05 -22.32 0.26
N LEU A 146 3.85 -22.45 -0.30
CA LEU A 146 2.78 -23.25 0.29
C LEU A 146 3.17 -24.73 0.42
N ARG A 147 3.83 -25.32 -0.58
CA ARG A 147 4.32 -26.70 -0.50
C ARG A 147 5.37 -26.90 0.60
N ASN A 148 6.15 -25.88 0.94
CA ASN A 148 7.14 -25.97 2.00
C ASN A 148 6.54 -25.79 3.39
N VAL A 149 5.42 -25.09 3.51
CA VAL A 149 4.72 -24.84 4.78
C VAL A 149 3.73 -25.95 5.14
N LEU A 150 3.17 -26.66 4.16
CA LEU A 150 2.14 -27.71 4.37
C LEU A 150 2.71 -29.14 4.52
N LYS A 151 4.04 -29.29 4.67
CA LYS A 151 4.68 -30.59 4.95
C LYS A 151 4.59 -30.92 6.43
#